data_AF-A0A2V1E2Q0-F1
#
_entry.id   AF-A0A2V1E2Q0-F1
#
_cell.length_a   1.000
_cell.length_b   1.000
_cell.length_c   1.000
_cell.angle_alpha   90.00
_cell.angle_beta   90.00
_cell.angle_gamma   90.00
#
_symmetry.space_group_name_H-M   'P 1'
#
loop_
_entity.id
_entity.type
_entity.pdbx_description
1 polymer ?
#
loop_
_entity_poly.entity_id
_entity_poly.type
_entity_poly.pdbx_seq_one_letter_code
_entity_poly.pdbx_strand_id
1 'polypeptide(L)'
;MSAHRAAYKRQALDQPLLGRQATTQPAASSSAASFPTPTNRVVLSTAFEGPSTCSQNLLTMLPPPSYQIWANEPVPAANLTIAACHATEFLQSYTAVMVGTAPSSIVPVMTNFACPKNYCTALASARNYVVCCPSNYLFHPPDSTVDSNRPFYGGTCYSDMTSGSSYPLVQYNTNGDTASSLFPVTTTNVQAFAHPIDGFAATSPTNLGCSAPASKSSSASALNVDTSASASGPSNSAIPVAAPSSTTSPGVIAGAVVASILGLAAIVGLVFFLLAYRRKHGSSPPPPPPKELGEGRGFHNGGIMFPEMGATPSSAAPYQLGEWGDEKSVTYASRVGVSEVNGGHGAYEMATDHAVEMDAAAGGPKWKDEKR
;
A
#
# COMPACT_ATOMS: atom_id res chain seq x y z
N MET A 1 -21.39 -20.06 64.57
CA MET A 1 -20.67 -20.10 63.28
C MET A 1 -21.53 -20.89 62.31
N SER A 2 -22.47 -20.21 61.64
CA SER A 2 -23.49 -20.84 60.79
C SER A 2 -23.04 -20.87 59.33
N ALA A 3 -23.01 -22.07 58.75
CA ALA A 3 -22.77 -22.27 57.33
C ALA A 3 -24.10 -22.24 56.57
N HIS A 4 -24.27 -21.27 55.68
CA HIS A 4 -25.36 -21.25 54.71
C HIS A 4 -24.97 -22.10 53.49
N ARG A 5 -25.64 -23.24 53.29
CA ARG A 5 -25.68 -23.97 52.01
C ARG A 5 -26.89 -23.51 51.22
N ALA A 6 -26.66 -22.82 50.10
CA ALA A 6 -27.70 -22.51 49.12
C ALA A 6 -27.90 -23.73 48.20
N ALA A 7 -29.11 -24.29 48.22
CA ALA A 7 -29.55 -25.33 47.30
C ALA A 7 -30.06 -24.67 46.00
N TYR A 8 -29.38 -24.90 44.87
CA TYR A 8 -29.86 -24.51 43.56
C TYR A 8 -30.76 -25.61 42.97
N LYS A 9 -32.03 -25.25 42.76
CA LYS A 9 -33.07 -26.10 42.17
C LYS A 9 -32.93 -26.05 40.64
N ARG A 10 -32.55 -27.16 40.01
CA ARG A 10 -32.60 -27.31 38.54
C ARG A 10 -34.05 -27.47 38.11
N GLN A 11 -34.63 -26.44 37.50
CA GLN A 11 -35.87 -26.57 36.73
C GLN A 11 -35.51 -26.99 35.31
N ALA A 12 -35.90 -28.21 34.93
CA ALA A 12 -35.91 -28.67 33.56
C ALA A 12 -37.08 -27.99 32.84
N LEU A 13 -36.76 -27.20 31.81
CA LEU A 13 -37.72 -26.58 30.90
C LEU A 13 -37.80 -27.47 29.66
N ASP A 14 -38.73 -28.43 29.69
CA ASP A 14 -39.22 -29.10 28.48
C ASP A 14 -40.20 -28.16 27.79
N GLN A 15 -39.71 -27.39 26.80
CA GLN A 15 -40.58 -26.77 25.81
C GLN A 15 -40.45 -27.52 24.48
N PRO A 16 -41.57 -27.95 23.87
CA PRO A 16 -41.54 -28.53 22.54
C PRO A 16 -41.14 -27.47 21.52
N LEU A 17 -39.97 -27.66 20.90
CA LEU A 17 -39.50 -26.90 19.75
C LEU A 17 -40.46 -27.12 18.57
N LEU A 18 -41.38 -26.18 18.37
CA LEU A 18 -42.13 -26.06 17.13
C LEU A 18 -41.15 -25.72 16.01
N GLY A 19 -41.07 -26.62 15.03
CA GLY A 19 -40.18 -26.56 13.88
C GLY A 19 -40.31 -25.25 13.12
N ARG A 20 -39.27 -24.42 13.22
CA ARG A 20 -39.07 -23.26 12.36
C ARG A 20 -38.74 -23.79 10.97
N GLN A 21 -39.68 -23.70 10.04
CA GLN A 21 -39.42 -23.98 8.62
C GLN A 21 -38.30 -23.06 8.15
N ALA A 22 -37.13 -23.65 7.87
CA ALA A 22 -36.04 -22.96 7.21
C ALA A 22 -36.49 -22.71 5.77
N THR A 23 -36.75 -21.46 5.44
CA THR A 23 -36.91 -21.02 4.06
C THR A 23 -35.54 -21.16 3.39
N THR A 24 -35.28 -22.31 2.76
CA THR A 24 -34.13 -22.53 1.87
C THR A 24 -34.28 -21.57 0.69
N GLN A 25 -33.75 -20.37 0.85
CA GLN A 25 -33.55 -19.44 -0.25
C GLN A 25 -32.47 -20.07 -1.14
N PRO A 26 -32.74 -20.33 -2.43
CA PRO A 26 -31.77 -20.94 -3.33
C PRO A 26 -30.53 -20.05 -3.35
N ALA A 27 -29.38 -20.59 -2.94
CA ALA A 27 -28.09 -19.92 -3.06
C ALA A 27 -27.88 -19.63 -4.54
N ALA A 28 -27.96 -18.35 -4.91
CA ALA A 28 -27.65 -17.92 -6.26
C ALA A 28 -26.22 -18.37 -6.54
N SER A 29 -26.05 -19.32 -7.46
CA SER A 29 -24.74 -19.77 -7.90
C SER A 29 -24.06 -18.60 -8.59
N SER A 30 -23.21 -17.87 -7.86
CA SER A 30 -22.32 -16.89 -8.47
C SER A 30 -21.38 -17.69 -9.38
N SER A 31 -21.53 -17.51 -10.68
CA SER A 31 -20.58 -18.02 -11.65
C SER A 31 -19.24 -17.35 -11.37
N ALA A 32 -18.32 -18.06 -10.71
CA ALA A 32 -16.99 -17.56 -10.43
C ALA A 32 -16.32 -17.16 -11.76
N ALA A 33 -15.86 -15.91 -11.85
CA ALA A 33 -15.11 -15.45 -13.00
C ALA A 33 -13.82 -16.29 -13.10
N SER A 34 -13.70 -17.09 -14.16
CA SER A 34 -12.49 -17.85 -14.45
C SER A 34 -11.51 -16.94 -15.19
N PHE A 35 -10.41 -16.56 -14.53
CA PHE A 35 -9.33 -15.84 -15.19
C PHE A 35 -8.39 -16.82 -15.88
N PRO A 36 -7.93 -16.53 -17.12
CA PRO A 36 -6.99 -17.39 -17.80
C PRO A 36 -5.67 -17.44 -17.03
N THR A 37 -5.21 -18.64 -16.66
CA THR A 37 -3.88 -18.80 -16.08
C THR A 37 -2.84 -18.57 -17.17
N PRO A 38 -1.87 -17.64 -16.98
CA PRO A 38 -0.85 -17.39 -17.96
C PRO A 38 0.05 -18.62 -18.11
N THR A 39 0.06 -19.22 -19.30
CA THR A 39 0.92 -20.37 -19.63
C THR A 39 2.31 -19.95 -20.13
N ASN A 40 2.48 -18.66 -20.42
CA ASN A 40 3.73 -18.14 -20.96
C ASN A 40 4.82 -18.14 -19.88
N ARG A 41 5.90 -18.86 -20.19
CA ARG A 41 7.12 -18.90 -19.38
C ARG A 41 8.06 -17.81 -19.85
N VAL A 42 8.48 -16.94 -18.93
CA VAL A 42 9.41 -15.86 -19.22
C VAL A 42 10.79 -16.25 -18.68
N VAL A 43 11.80 -16.26 -19.55
CA VAL A 43 13.19 -16.50 -19.13
C VAL A 43 13.76 -15.19 -18.59
N LEU A 44 14.06 -15.12 -17.29
CA LEU A 44 14.90 -14.05 -16.77
C LEU A 44 16.34 -14.36 -17.15
N SER A 45 16.83 -13.69 -18.19
CA SER A 45 18.19 -13.88 -18.68
C SER A 45 19.25 -13.31 -17.73
N THR A 46 18.86 -12.41 -16.83
CA THR A 46 19.78 -11.74 -15.90
C THR A 46 19.15 -11.53 -14.52
N ALA A 47 19.97 -11.58 -13.46
CA ALA A 47 19.57 -11.17 -12.13
C ALA A 47 19.27 -9.66 -12.17
N PHE A 48 18.01 -9.28 -12.02
CA PHE A 48 17.60 -7.89 -12.05
C PHE A 48 18.10 -7.15 -10.79
N GLU A 49 18.99 -6.18 -10.99
CA GLU A 49 19.37 -5.21 -9.96
C GLU A 49 18.56 -3.92 -10.16
N GLY A 50 17.41 -3.83 -9.50
CA GLY A 50 16.66 -2.58 -9.43
C GLY A 50 17.47 -1.46 -8.74
N PRO A 51 17.10 -0.19 -8.95
CA PRO A 51 17.69 0.92 -8.23
C PRO A 51 17.50 0.73 -6.72
N SER A 52 18.41 1.26 -5.92
CA SER A 52 18.38 1.12 -4.46
C SER A 52 17.09 1.66 -3.83
N THR A 53 16.38 2.57 -4.49
CA THR A 53 15.07 3.06 -4.07
C THR A 53 14.03 1.94 -3.94
N CYS A 54 14.12 0.89 -4.74
CA CYS A 54 13.22 -0.27 -4.66
C CYS A 54 13.44 -1.12 -3.41
N SER A 55 14.61 -0.98 -2.78
CA SER A 55 14.95 -1.62 -1.51
C SER A 55 14.59 -0.78 -0.28
N GLN A 56 14.20 0.49 -0.48
CA GLN A 56 13.82 1.39 0.61
C GLN A 56 12.38 1.18 1.10
N ASN A 57 11.71 0.11 0.66
CA ASN A 57 10.29 -0.14 0.93
C ASN A 57 9.44 1.11 0.61
N LEU A 58 9.55 1.63 -0.61
CA LEU A 58 8.66 2.70 -1.05
C LEU A 58 7.22 2.17 -1.03
N LEU A 59 6.44 2.66 -0.06
CA LEU A 59 5.04 2.29 0.09
C LEU A 59 4.19 3.20 -0.77
N THR A 60 3.25 2.60 -1.49
CA THR A 60 2.26 3.27 -2.32
C THR A 60 0.87 2.96 -1.80
N MET A 61 0.04 3.98 -1.65
CA MET A 61 -1.39 3.78 -1.34
C MET A 61 -2.17 3.80 -2.64
N LEU A 62 -2.88 2.71 -2.93
CA LEU A 62 -3.69 2.57 -4.13
C LEU A 62 -4.91 3.51 -4.08
N PRO A 63 -5.45 3.92 -5.23
CA PRO A 63 -6.65 4.74 -5.28
C PRO A 63 -7.88 4.01 -4.71
N PRO A 64 -8.95 4.75 -4.39
CA PRO A 64 -10.24 4.15 -4.03
C PRO A 64 -10.70 3.09 -5.03
N PRO A 65 -11.45 2.08 -4.58
CA PRO A 65 -12.07 1.97 -3.25
C PRO A 65 -11.19 1.30 -2.18
N SER A 66 -10.07 0.69 -2.57
CA SER A 66 -9.37 -0.25 -1.69
C SER A 66 -8.41 0.41 -0.68
N TYR A 67 -7.81 1.56 -1.06
CA TYR A 67 -6.81 2.28 -0.25
C TYR A 67 -5.70 1.39 0.32
N GLN A 68 -5.40 0.27 -0.34
CA GLN A 68 -4.43 -0.68 0.16
C GLN A 68 -3.02 -0.10 0.06
N ILE A 69 -2.19 -0.44 1.04
CA ILE A 69 -0.78 -0.04 1.08
C ILE A 69 0.04 -1.16 0.45
N TRP A 70 0.75 -0.86 -0.63
CA TRP A 70 1.57 -1.82 -1.36
C TRP A 70 3.02 -1.35 -1.43
N ALA A 71 3.97 -2.28 -1.34
CA ALA A 71 5.37 -2.02 -1.61
C ALA A 71 5.67 -2.30 -3.07
N ASN A 72 6.19 -1.28 -3.78
CA ASN A 72 6.59 -1.38 -5.17
C ASN A 72 5.51 -1.93 -6.11
N GLU A 73 4.24 -1.50 -5.97
CA GLU A 73 3.16 -1.91 -6.88
C GLU A 73 3.53 -1.59 -8.34
N PRO A 74 3.56 -2.58 -9.26
CA PRO A 74 3.88 -2.34 -10.66
C PRO A 74 2.89 -1.39 -11.35
N VAL A 75 1.60 -1.44 -10.99
CA VAL A 75 0.53 -0.63 -11.59
C VAL A 75 -0.30 0.02 -10.48
N PRO A 76 0.20 1.09 -9.82
CA PRO A 76 -0.45 1.66 -8.64
C PRO A 76 -1.73 2.46 -8.98
N ALA A 77 -1.91 2.83 -10.25
CA ALA A 77 -3.11 3.48 -10.75
C ALA A 77 -3.36 3.06 -12.20
N ALA A 78 -4.60 3.24 -12.67
CA ALA A 78 -4.95 2.94 -14.05
C ALA A 78 -4.05 3.72 -15.02
N ASN A 79 -3.53 3.02 -16.05
CA ASN A 79 -2.62 3.56 -17.07
C ASN A 79 -1.25 4.03 -16.56
N LEU A 80 -0.88 3.71 -15.33
CA LEU A 80 0.43 4.04 -14.78
C LEU A 80 1.20 2.77 -14.43
N THR A 81 2.36 2.57 -15.07
CA THR A 81 3.25 1.44 -14.78
C THR A 81 4.58 1.93 -14.24
N ILE A 82 4.98 1.47 -13.05
CA ILE A 82 6.29 1.76 -12.45
C ILE A 82 7.27 0.67 -12.84
N ALA A 83 8.11 0.95 -13.83
CA ALA A 83 9.06 -0.03 -14.33
C ALA A 83 10.35 -0.16 -13.52
N ALA A 84 10.64 0.81 -12.64
CA ALA A 84 11.95 0.91 -12.01
C ALA A 84 12.29 -0.30 -11.12
N CYS A 85 11.32 -0.93 -10.47
CA CYS A 85 11.54 -1.96 -9.46
C CYS A 85 11.35 -3.40 -9.96
N HIS A 86 11.06 -3.57 -11.24
CA HIS A 86 10.72 -4.86 -11.82
C HIS A 86 11.46 -5.06 -13.14
N ALA A 87 11.80 -6.30 -13.45
CA ALA A 87 12.39 -6.63 -14.75
C ALA A 87 11.40 -6.30 -15.88
N THR A 88 11.89 -5.78 -17.00
CA THR A 88 11.05 -5.40 -18.15
C THR A 88 10.24 -6.60 -18.65
N GLU A 89 10.83 -7.79 -18.64
CA GLU A 89 10.17 -9.04 -19.07
C GLU A 89 9.04 -9.46 -18.13
N PHE A 90 9.16 -9.16 -16.83
CA PHE A 90 8.07 -9.34 -15.87
C PHE A 90 6.91 -8.39 -16.20
N LEU A 91 7.22 -7.12 -16.41
CA LEU A 91 6.20 -6.10 -16.69
C LEU A 91 5.47 -6.30 -18.02
N GLN A 92 6.14 -6.87 -19.03
CA GLN A 92 5.52 -7.18 -20.32
C GLN A 92 4.38 -8.21 -20.22
N SER A 93 4.40 -9.03 -19.18
CA SER A 93 3.42 -10.11 -18.96
C SER A 93 2.60 -9.90 -17.68
N TYR A 94 2.93 -8.87 -16.90
CA TYR A 94 2.13 -8.40 -15.78
C TYR A 94 0.80 -7.84 -16.28
N THR A 95 -0.30 -8.33 -15.73
CA THR A 95 -1.63 -7.76 -15.98
C THR A 95 -2.28 -7.44 -14.65
N ALA A 96 -2.55 -6.16 -14.37
CA ALA A 96 -3.39 -5.77 -13.25
C ALA A 96 -4.84 -6.17 -13.54
N VAL A 97 -5.50 -6.83 -12.59
CA VAL A 97 -6.90 -7.25 -12.70
C VAL A 97 -7.66 -6.85 -11.44
N MET A 98 -8.94 -6.54 -11.58
CA MET A 98 -9.82 -6.29 -10.45
C MET A 98 -10.71 -7.53 -10.24
N VAL A 99 -10.68 -8.10 -9.03
CA VAL A 99 -11.59 -9.18 -8.64
C VAL A 99 -12.61 -8.58 -7.67
N GLY A 100 -13.77 -8.20 -8.21
CA GLY A 100 -14.72 -7.35 -7.48
C GLY A 100 -14.14 -5.96 -7.26
N THR A 101 -13.98 -5.56 -5.99
CA THR A 101 -13.38 -4.27 -5.59
C THR A 101 -11.90 -4.40 -5.17
N ALA A 102 -11.37 -5.62 -5.08
CA ALA A 102 -10.00 -5.87 -4.66
C ALA A 102 -9.05 -5.83 -5.88
N PRO A 103 -7.95 -5.07 -5.80
CA PRO A 103 -6.89 -5.16 -6.79
C PRO A 103 -6.21 -6.52 -6.69
N SER A 104 -5.89 -7.09 -7.85
CA SER A 104 -5.18 -8.34 -7.99
C SER A 104 -4.29 -8.26 -9.23
N SER A 105 -3.48 -9.28 -9.45
CA SER A 105 -2.54 -9.29 -10.56
C SER A 105 -2.40 -10.69 -11.13
N ILE A 106 -2.20 -10.73 -12.44
CA ILE A 106 -1.76 -11.91 -13.17
C ILE A 106 -0.27 -11.72 -13.43
N VAL A 107 0.54 -12.46 -12.68
CA VAL A 107 2.00 -12.47 -12.82
C VAL A 107 2.48 -13.64 -13.70
N PRO A 108 3.48 -13.41 -14.58
CA PRO A 108 4.08 -14.49 -15.36
C PRO A 108 4.78 -15.49 -14.47
N VAL A 109 4.95 -16.71 -14.99
CA VAL A 109 5.85 -17.67 -14.37
C VAL A 109 7.25 -17.52 -14.95
N MET A 110 8.25 -17.38 -14.07
CA MET A 110 9.64 -17.24 -14.48
C MET A 110 10.33 -18.61 -14.58
N THR A 111 11.26 -18.77 -15.52
CA THR A 111 12.14 -19.95 -15.63
C THR A 111 13.59 -19.60 -15.38
N ASN A 112 14.37 -20.56 -14.85
CA ASN A 112 15.70 -20.34 -14.29
C ASN A 112 15.68 -19.25 -13.20
N PHE A 113 14.61 -19.27 -12.42
CA PHE A 113 14.28 -18.21 -11.48
C PHE A 113 15.22 -18.23 -10.26
N ALA A 114 15.69 -17.05 -9.88
CA ALA A 114 16.37 -16.79 -8.63
C ALA A 114 15.75 -15.54 -8.01
N CYS A 115 15.59 -15.50 -6.68
CA CYS A 115 15.02 -14.34 -6.02
C CYS A 115 15.85 -13.07 -6.32
N PRO A 116 15.21 -11.96 -6.70
CA PRO A 116 15.91 -10.70 -6.91
C PRO A 116 16.65 -10.22 -5.66
N LYS A 117 17.56 -9.26 -5.85
CA LYS A 117 18.23 -8.60 -4.74
C LYS A 117 17.21 -7.91 -3.82
N ASN A 118 17.36 -8.07 -2.51
CA ASN A 118 16.40 -7.62 -1.48
C ASN A 118 15.07 -8.36 -1.47
N TYR A 119 15.01 -9.51 -2.13
CA TYR A 119 13.95 -10.50 -1.93
C TYR A 119 14.55 -11.74 -1.28
N CYS A 120 13.70 -12.45 -0.57
CA CYS A 120 14.05 -13.63 0.19
C CYS A 120 13.19 -14.79 -0.33
N THR A 121 13.78 -15.98 -0.36
CA THR A 121 13.03 -17.20 -0.69
C THR A 121 12.05 -17.47 0.43
N ALA A 122 10.81 -17.04 0.27
CA ALA A 122 9.78 -17.23 1.28
C ALA A 122 9.34 -18.69 1.33
N LEU A 123 9.29 -19.34 0.17
CA LEU A 123 8.87 -20.73 0.04
C LEU A 123 9.55 -21.41 -1.15
N ALA A 124 9.85 -22.70 -0.99
CA ALA A 124 10.24 -23.59 -2.07
C ALA A 124 9.42 -24.88 -2.03
N SER A 125 9.08 -25.42 -3.20
CA SER A 125 8.25 -26.61 -3.35
C SER A 125 8.84 -27.60 -4.35
N ALA A 126 8.12 -28.70 -4.58
CA ALA A 126 8.47 -29.69 -5.58
C ALA A 126 8.67 -29.05 -6.97
N ARG A 127 9.48 -29.72 -7.80
CA ARG A 127 9.80 -29.29 -9.18
C ARG A 127 10.54 -27.95 -9.25
N ASN A 128 11.28 -27.60 -8.21
CA ASN A 128 12.04 -26.35 -8.10
C ASN A 128 11.15 -25.09 -8.16
N TYR A 129 9.87 -25.17 -7.78
CA TYR A 129 9.01 -23.99 -7.72
C TYR A 129 9.38 -23.14 -6.49
N VAL A 130 9.59 -21.85 -6.69
CA VAL A 130 10.09 -20.91 -5.68
C VAL A 130 9.20 -19.67 -5.65
N VAL A 131 8.94 -19.16 -4.45
CA VAL A 131 8.27 -17.89 -4.21
C VAL A 131 9.21 -16.96 -3.44
N CYS A 132 9.33 -15.73 -3.93
CA CYS A 132 10.16 -14.69 -3.36
C CYS A 132 9.31 -13.54 -2.86
N CYS A 133 9.55 -13.09 -1.63
CA CYS A 133 8.95 -11.90 -1.05
C CYS A 133 10.04 -10.85 -0.75
N PRO A 134 9.70 -9.55 -0.70
CA PRO A 134 10.66 -8.54 -0.25
C PRO A 134 11.25 -8.90 1.13
N SER A 135 12.47 -8.44 1.41
CA SER A 135 13.10 -8.65 2.71
C SER A 135 12.19 -8.14 3.84
N ASN A 136 12.05 -8.94 4.89
CA ASN A 136 11.17 -8.70 6.05
C ASN A 136 9.66 -8.79 5.79
N TYR A 137 9.24 -9.26 4.61
CA TYR A 137 7.85 -9.63 4.36
C TYR A 137 7.64 -11.11 4.64
N LEU A 138 6.49 -11.42 5.23
CA LEU A 138 5.98 -12.77 5.37
C LEU A 138 5.18 -13.15 4.11
N PHE A 139 5.01 -14.44 3.88
CA PHE A 139 4.23 -14.95 2.76
C PHE A 139 2.94 -15.61 3.25
N HIS A 140 1.81 -15.14 2.72
CA HIS A 140 0.53 -15.80 2.84
C HIS A 140 0.28 -16.62 1.56
N PRO A 141 0.20 -17.96 1.64
CA PRO A 141 -0.15 -18.78 0.48
C PRO A 141 -1.59 -18.46 0.02
N PRO A 142 -1.95 -18.75 -1.25
CA PRO A 142 -3.34 -18.61 -1.67
C PRO A 142 -4.23 -19.61 -0.91
N ASP A 143 -5.45 -19.22 -0.57
CA ASP A 143 -6.42 -20.08 0.12
C ASP A 143 -6.89 -21.25 -0.76
N SER A 144 -6.79 -21.09 -2.08
CA SER A 144 -7.12 -22.11 -3.06
C SER A 144 -6.05 -22.19 -4.15
N THR A 145 -5.67 -23.41 -4.53
CA THR A 145 -4.75 -23.64 -5.65
C THR A 145 -5.49 -23.55 -6.98
N VAL A 146 -5.19 -22.51 -7.77
CA VAL A 146 -5.74 -22.32 -9.13
C VAL A 146 -4.92 -23.08 -10.18
N ASP A 147 -3.60 -23.18 -10.00
CA ASP A 147 -2.70 -23.94 -10.87
C ASP A 147 -1.89 -24.94 -10.05
N SER A 148 -2.16 -26.24 -10.25
CA SER A 148 -1.44 -27.33 -9.58
C SER A 148 0.08 -27.34 -9.84
N ASN A 149 0.56 -26.75 -10.94
CA ASN A 149 2.00 -26.63 -11.22
C ASN A 149 2.61 -25.41 -10.52
N ARG A 150 1.79 -24.44 -10.10
CA ARG A 150 2.17 -23.26 -9.34
C ARG A 150 1.31 -23.20 -8.06
N PRO A 151 1.52 -24.12 -7.10
CA PRO A 151 0.60 -24.30 -5.97
C PRO A 151 0.45 -23.06 -5.08
N PHE A 152 1.37 -22.10 -5.19
CA PHE A 152 1.36 -20.84 -4.43
C PHE A 152 1.10 -19.60 -5.31
N TYR A 153 0.66 -19.80 -6.55
CA TYR A 153 0.25 -18.70 -7.43
C TYR A 153 -1.01 -18.02 -6.86
N GLY A 154 -0.98 -16.69 -6.82
CA GLY A 154 -2.02 -15.88 -6.18
C GLY A 154 -1.82 -15.69 -4.67
N GLY A 155 -0.70 -16.14 -4.11
CA GLY A 155 -0.31 -15.76 -2.74
C GLY A 155 -0.04 -14.27 -2.61
N THR A 156 0.21 -13.80 -1.40
CA THR A 156 0.48 -12.38 -1.11
C THR A 156 1.60 -12.25 -0.09
N CYS A 157 2.57 -11.39 -0.37
CA CYS A 157 3.57 -11.02 0.63
C CYS A 157 3.00 -9.88 1.48
N TYR A 158 3.25 -9.89 2.79
CA TYR A 158 2.78 -8.84 3.69
C TYR A 158 3.80 -8.52 4.78
N SER A 159 3.72 -7.31 5.33
CA SER A 159 4.50 -6.87 6.48
C SER A 159 3.59 -6.09 7.43
N ASP A 160 3.60 -6.46 8.70
CA ASP A 160 2.83 -5.75 9.72
C ASP A 160 3.45 -4.38 9.99
N MET A 161 2.61 -3.34 9.99
CA MET A 161 3.01 -1.98 10.31
C MET A 161 2.83 -1.74 11.81
N THR A 162 3.83 -1.12 12.43
CA THR A 162 3.86 -0.93 13.89
C THR A 162 2.92 0.19 14.32
N SER A 163 1.92 -0.13 15.14
CA SER A 163 1.04 0.87 15.77
C SER A 163 1.84 1.95 16.50
N GLY A 164 1.47 3.21 16.31
CA GLY A 164 2.18 4.39 16.83
C GLY A 164 3.34 4.87 15.95
N SER A 165 3.64 4.20 14.84
CA SER A 165 4.67 4.62 13.88
C SER A 165 4.05 5.38 12.71
N SER A 166 4.87 6.18 12.01
CA SER A 166 4.47 6.84 10.76
C SER A 166 5.36 6.37 9.62
N TYR A 167 4.76 6.05 8.48
CA TYR A 167 5.47 5.56 7.29
C TYR A 167 5.31 6.54 6.13
N PRO A 168 6.37 6.81 5.34
CA PRO A 168 6.25 7.61 4.14
C PRO A 168 5.50 6.83 3.07
N LEU A 169 4.44 7.43 2.51
CA LEU A 169 3.63 6.85 1.45
C LEU A 169 3.49 7.80 0.27
N VAL A 170 3.48 7.23 -0.91
CA VAL A 170 3.05 7.90 -2.14
C VAL A 170 1.61 7.48 -2.41
N GLN A 171 0.68 8.41 -2.28
CA GLN A 171 -0.74 8.17 -2.49
C GLN A 171 -1.09 8.44 -3.94
N TYR A 172 -1.86 7.54 -4.55
CA TYR A 172 -2.36 7.68 -5.92
C TYR A 172 -3.85 7.99 -5.90
N ASN A 173 -4.30 8.93 -6.73
CA ASN A 173 -5.72 9.12 -7.03
C ASN A 173 -6.14 8.31 -8.27
N THR A 174 -7.43 8.37 -8.64
CA THR A 174 -7.96 7.65 -9.81
C THR A 174 -7.40 8.12 -11.15
N ASN A 175 -6.84 9.33 -11.21
CA ASN A 175 -6.18 9.87 -12.40
C ASN A 175 -4.69 9.51 -12.48
N GLY A 176 -4.15 8.86 -11.43
CA GLY A 176 -2.72 8.55 -11.32
C GLY A 176 -1.86 9.71 -10.80
N ASP A 177 -2.47 10.81 -10.35
CA ASP A 177 -1.73 11.87 -9.67
C ASP A 177 -1.20 11.37 -8.33
N THR A 178 -0.03 11.88 -7.94
CA THR A 178 0.66 11.46 -6.72
C THR A 178 0.72 12.55 -5.69
N ALA A 179 0.63 12.14 -4.42
CA ALA A 179 0.93 12.99 -3.28
C ALA A 179 1.72 12.19 -2.23
N SER A 180 2.84 12.74 -1.76
CA SER A 180 3.62 12.12 -0.69
C SER A 180 3.11 12.59 0.67
N SER A 181 2.85 11.65 1.57
CA SER A 181 2.39 11.93 2.94
C SER A 181 3.03 10.98 3.95
N LEU A 182 2.97 11.35 5.23
CA LEU A 182 3.28 10.45 6.34
C LEU A 182 1.97 9.83 6.80
N PHE A 183 1.86 8.50 6.73
CA PHE A 183 0.71 7.76 7.21
C PHE A 183 0.92 7.32 8.65
N PRO A 184 0.14 7.86 9.60
CA PRO A 184 0.19 7.43 10.99
C PRO A 184 -0.56 6.10 11.14
N VAL A 185 0.11 5.09 11.67
CA VAL A 185 -0.50 3.80 12.00
C VAL A 185 -1.12 3.92 13.39
N THR A 186 -2.42 4.17 13.46
CA THR A 186 -3.13 4.40 14.73
C THR A 186 -3.72 3.15 15.35
N THR A 187 -3.82 2.06 14.58
CA THR A 187 -4.40 0.78 14.98
C THR A 187 -3.40 -0.37 14.80
N THR A 188 -3.65 -1.48 15.48
CA THR A 188 -2.92 -2.74 15.25
C THR A 188 -3.46 -3.44 13.99
N ASN A 189 -2.66 -4.33 13.40
CA ASN A 189 -3.01 -5.13 12.21
C ASN A 189 -3.12 -4.33 10.90
N VAL A 190 -2.53 -3.13 10.84
CA VAL A 190 -2.28 -2.47 9.57
C VAL A 190 -1.15 -3.20 8.85
N GLN A 191 -1.32 -3.50 7.57
CA GLN A 191 -0.36 -4.25 6.78
C GLN A 191 0.03 -3.51 5.51
N ALA A 192 1.30 -3.65 5.13
CA ALA A 192 1.77 -3.35 3.78
C ALA A 192 1.84 -4.65 2.99
N PHE A 193 1.30 -4.66 1.78
CA PHE A 193 1.29 -5.81 0.88
C PHE A 193 2.37 -5.71 -0.18
N ALA A 194 2.75 -6.82 -0.79
CA ALA A 194 3.62 -6.84 -1.95
C ALA A 194 3.29 -8.05 -2.83
N HIS A 195 3.53 -7.92 -4.13
CA HIS A 195 3.40 -9.05 -5.04
C HIS A 195 4.51 -10.06 -4.78
N PRO A 196 4.17 -11.35 -4.56
CA PRO A 196 5.18 -12.38 -4.65
C PRO A 196 5.71 -12.46 -6.08
N ILE A 197 7.01 -12.76 -6.20
CA ILE A 197 7.60 -13.13 -7.48
C ILE A 197 7.85 -14.63 -7.43
N ASP A 198 7.25 -15.38 -8.35
CA ASP A 198 7.36 -16.83 -8.38
C ASP A 198 7.89 -17.37 -9.71
N GLY A 199 8.44 -18.58 -9.65
CA GLY A 199 9.00 -19.23 -10.83
C GLY A 199 9.62 -20.58 -10.53
N PHE A 200 10.21 -21.17 -11.56
CA PHE A 200 10.94 -22.42 -11.48
C PHE A 200 12.44 -22.15 -11.48
N ALA A 201 13.10 -22.44 -10.37
CA ALA A 201 14.55 -22.36 -10.25
C ALA A 201 15.24 -23.47 -11.06
N ALA A 202 16.48 -23.20 -11.47
CA ALA A 202 17.29 -24.20 -12.18
C ALA A 202 17.56 -25.44 -11.30
N THR A 203 17.66 -25.23 -9.99
CA THR A 203 17.81 -26.27 -8.96
C THR A 203 16.94 -25.92 -7.75
N SER A 204 16.46 -26.92 -7.00
CA SER A 204 15.73 -26.66 -5.75
C SER A 204 16.61 -25.83 -4.80
N PRO A 205 16.16 -24.65 -4.35
CA PRO A 205 16.91 -23.89 -3.36
C PRO A 205 16.96 -24.70 -2.06
N THR A 206 18.16 -24.88 -1.52
CA THR A 206 18.38 -25.55 -0.24
C THR A 206 18.17 -24.62 0.96
N ASN A 207 18.25 -23.30 0.74
CA ASN A 207 18.13 -22.29 1.76
C ASN A 207 16.83 -21.49 1.56
N LEU A 208 15.96 -21.53 2.57
CA LEU A 208 14.84 -20.61 2.71
C LEU A 208 15.30 -19.34 3.44
N GLY A 209 14.63 -18.22 3.16
CA GLY A 209 14.96 -16.92 3.71
C GLY A 209 15.86 -16.08 2.80
N CYS A 210 16.42 -15.03 3.39
CA CYS A 210 17.26 -14.08 2.68
C CYS A 210 18.68 -14.66 2.56
N SER A 211 19.29 -14.52 1.38
CA SER A 211 20.73 -14.75 1.26
C SER A 211 21.42 -13.87 2.29
N ALA A 212 22.12 -14.47 3.26
CA ALA A 212 22.90 -13.73 4.22
C ALA A 212 23.80 -12.78 3.42
N PRO A 213 23.85 -11.46 3.73
CA PRO A 213 24.76 -10.56 3.06
C PRO A 213 26.12 -11.22 3.19
N ALA A 214 26.75 -11.55 2.05
CA ALA A 214 28.02 -12.26 2.02
C ALA A 214 28.93 -11.49 2.95
N SER A 215 29.07 -12.00 4.17
CA SER A 215 29.81 -11.31 5.21
C SER A 215 31.18 -11.25 4.60
N LYS A 216 31.65 -10.04 4.27
CA LYS A 216 33.01 -9.84 3.78
C LYS A 216 33.85 -10.36 4.94
N SER A 217 34.17 -11.64 4.89
CA SER A 217 35.09 -12.28 5.79
C SER A 217 36.35 -11.51 5.50
N SER A 218 36.61 -10.54 6.36
CA SER A 218 37.93 -9.94 6.51
C SER A 218 38.79 -11.07 7.03
N SER A 219 39.11 -12.00 6.14
CA SER A 219 40.16 -12.97 6.30
C SER A 219 41.40 -12.09 6.40
N ALA A 220 41.71 -11.70 7.63
CA ALA A 220 43.02 -11.19 7.98
C ALA A 220 43.97 -12.33 7.63
N SER A 221 44.50 -12.27 6.41
CA SER A 221 45.62 -13.11 6.01
C SER A 221 46.76 -12.75 6.94
N ALA A 222 46.89 -13.54 8.02
CA ALA A 222 48.10 -13.59 8.81
C ALA A 222 49.23 -13.93 7.84
N LEU A 223 50.06 -12.91 7.59
CA LEU A 223 51.22 -12.98 6.72
C LEU A 223 52.25 -13.87 7.44
N ASN A 224 52.17 -15.19 7.25
CA ASN A 224 53.30 -16.06 7.60
C ASN A 224 54.37 -15.86 6.52
N VAL A 225 55.33 -14.99 6.84
CA VAL A 225 56.59 -14.85 6.13
C VAL A 225 57.43 -16.09 6.45
N ASP A 226 57.30 -17.13 5.62
CA ASP A 226 58.31 -18.17 5.56
C ASP A 226 59.37 -17.78 4.52
N THR A 227 60.55 -17.47 5.06
CA THR A 227 61.75 -17.19 4.29
C THR A 227 62.38 -18.52 3.89
N SER A 228 62.35 -18.86 2.61
CA SER A 228 63.27 -19.85 2.04
C SER A 228 63.49 -19.57 0.56
N ALA A 229 64.77 -19.33 0.25
CA ALA A 229 65.29 -19.03 -1.07
C ALA A 229 65.15 -20.23 -2.02
N SER A 230 64.86 -19.96 -3.31
CA SER A 230 65.73 -20.30 -4.45
C SER A 230 64.99 -20.24 -5.79
N ALA A 231 65.77 -19.87 -6.80
CA ALA A 231 65.62 -20.12 -8.24
C ALA A 231 64.70 -19.20 -9.06
N SER A 232 65.41 -18.43 -9.89
CA SER A 232 65.03 -17.48 -10.92
C SER A 232 64.28 -18.07 -12.12
N GLY A 233 63.21 -17.39 -12.53
CA GLY A 233 62.61 -17.50 -13.86
C GLY A 233 61.95 -16.17 -14.25
N PRO A 234 62.22 -15.58 -15.43
CA PRO A 234 61.59 -14.33 -15.85
C PRO A 234 60.23 -14.63 -16.46
N SER A 235 59.15 -14.21 -15.79
CA SER A 235 57.81 -14.22 -16.36
C SER A 235 57.15 -12.86 -16.13
N ASN A 236 56.87 -12.16 -17.23
CA ASN A 236 56.23 -10.86 -17.29
C ASN A 236 54.84 -10.93 -16.65
N SER A 237 54.73 -10.49 -15.40
CA SER A 237 53.46 -10.29 -14.71
C SER A 237 53.20 -8.80 -14.57
N ALA A 238 52.08 -8.36 -15.14
CA ALA A 238 51.57 -7.01 -15.00
C ALA A 238 51.28 -6.69 -13.53
N ILE A 239 51.81 -5.55 -13.09
CA ILE A 239 51.69 -5.03 -11.73
C ILE A 239 50.23 -4.63 -11.48
N PRO A 240 49.54 -5.17 -10.45
CA PRO A 240 48.27 -4.63 -10.01
C PRO A 240 48.53 -3.26 -9.37
N VAL A 241 48.07 -2.20 -10.03
CA VAL A 241 48.10 -0.83 -9.52
C VAL A 241 47.20 -0.77 -8.28
N ALA A 242 47.81 -0.52 -7.13
CA ALA A 242 47.15 -0.35 -5.85
C ALA A 242 46.11 0.79 -5.93
N ALA A 243 44.88 0.51 -5.51
CA ALA A 243 43.82 1.51 -5.42
C ALA A 243 44.20 2.58 -4.38
N PRO A 244 44.14 3.88 -4.73
CA PRO A 244 44.50 4.95 -3.80
C PRO A 244 43.45 5.04 -2.68
N SER A 245 43.91 4.86 -1.43
CA SER A 245 43.13 5.17 -0.23
C SER A 245 42.95 6.68 -0.14
N SER A 246 41.76 7.19 -0.50
CA SER A 246 41.43 8.61 -0.43
C SER A 246 41.17 9.03 1.03
N THR A 247 42.25 9.38 1.73
CA THR A 247 42.16 10.18 2.96
C THR A 247 41.59 11.54 2.61
N THR A 248 40.34 11.78 3.00
CA THR A 248 39.63 13.03 2.76
C THR A 248 40.35 14.16 3.50
N SER A 249 40.82 15.15 2.75
CA SER A 249 41.53 16.31 3.30
C SER A 249 40.65 17.03 4.34
N PRO A 250 41.17 17.35 5.55
CA PRO A 250 40.44 18.12 6.57
C PRO A 250 39.87 19.44 6.05
N GLY A 251 40.47 20.01 4.99
CA GLY A 251 39.96 21.22 4.34
C GLY A 251 38.59 21.05 3.66
N VAL A 252 38.29 19.85 3.14
CA VAL A 252 36.99 19.56 2.52
C VAL A 252 35.89 19.46 3.57
N ILE A 253 36.20 18.90 4.73
CA ILE A 253 35.27 18.78 5.86
C ILE A 253 34.94 20.17 6.42
N ALA A 254 35.94 21.04 6.58
CA ALA A 254 35.74 22.40 7.04
C ALA A 254 34.88 23.25 6.06
N GLY A 255 35.08 23.08 4.76
CA GLY A 255 34.31 23.80 3.74
C GLY A 255 32.82 23.46 3.73
N ALA A 256 32.48 22.17 3.92
CA ALA A 256 31.08 21.73 3.93
C ALA A 256 30.27 22.33 5.09
N VAL A 257 30.87 22.48 6.27
CA VAL A 257 30.19 23.03 7.45
C VAL A 257 29.87 24.51 7.27
N VAL A 258 30.81 25.31 6.74
CA VAL A 258 30.59 26.76 6.52
C VAL A 258 29.50 27.00 5.47
N ALA A 259 29.50 26.22 4.38
CA ALA A 259 28.46 26.31 3.35
C ALA A 259 27.07 25.96 3.90
N SER A 260 26.97 24.95 4.78
CA SER A 260 25.71 24.56 5.41
C SER A 260 25.12 25.66 6.29
N ILE A 261 25.96 26.39 7.05
CA ILE A 261 25.48 27.47 7.94
C ILE A 261 24.97 28.66 7.12
N LEU A 262 25.70 29.05 6.06
CA LEU A 262 25.27 30.13 5.16
C LEU A 262 23.98 29.76 4.40
N GLY A 263 23.87 28.51 3.94
CA GLY A 263 22.66 28.01 3.28
C GLY A 263 21.44 28.04 4.20
N LEU A 264 21.59 27.61 5.46
CA LEU A 264 20.51 27.65 6.43
C LEU A 264 20.04 29.09 6.73
N ALA A 265 20.99 30.02 6.89
CA ALA A 265 20.67 31.44 7.12
C ALA A 265 19.89 32.05 5.95
N ALA A 266 20.24 31.70 4.70
CA ALA A 266 19.53 32.16 3.51
C ALA A 266 18.09 31.63 3.44
N ILE A 267 17.87 30.35 3.77
CA ILE A 267 16.53 29.75 3.80
C ILE A 267 15.65 30.40 4.87
N VAL A 268 16.17 30.60 6.08
CA VAL A 268 15.43 31.27 7.17
C VAL A 268 15.05 32.71 6.78
N GLY A 269 15.99 33.45 6.16
CA GLY A 269 15.72 34.78 5.63
C GLY A 269 14.61 34.81 4.57
N LEU A 270 14.62 33.84 3.65
CA LEU A 270 13.62 33.72 2.59
C LEU A 270 12.23 33.40 3.15
N VAL A 271 12.12 32.50 4.12
CA VAL A 271 10.85 32.19 4.79
C VAL A 271 10.29 33.43 5.50
N PHE A 272 11.14 34.17 6.23
CA PHE A 272 10.71 35.39 6.92
C PHE A 272 10.25 36.47 5.94
N PHE A 273 10.97 36.63 4.82
CA PHE A 273 10.59 37.55 3.75
C PHE A 273 9.24 37.19 3.12
N LEU A 274 8.98 35.92 2.81
CA LEU A 274 7.70 35.46 2.25
C LEU A 274 6.53 35.66 3.23
N LEU A 275 6.75 35.42 4.54
CA LEU A 275 5.74 35.68 5.56
C LEU A 275 5.46 37.18 5.72
N ALA A 276 6.49 38.02 5.71
CA ALA A 276 6.34 39.47 5.74
C ALA A 276 5.61 40.01 4.50
N TYR A 277 5.90 39.44 3.33
CA TYR A 277 5.25 39.79 2.07
C TYR A 277 3.77 39.41 2.09
N ARG A 278 3.41 38.20 2.54
CA ARG A 278 2.00 37.79 2.70
C ARG A 278 1.22 38.69 3.66
N ARG A 279 1.84 39.13 4.76
CA ARG A 279 1.18 40.05 5.70
C ARG A 279 0.88 41.43 5.10
N LYS A 280 1.75 41.94 4.21
CA LYS A 280 1.52 43.23 3.55
C LYS A 280 0.50 43.16 2.41
N HIS A 281 0.40 42.03 1.70
CA HIS A 281 -0.47 41.89 0.53
C HIS A 281 -1.76 41.09 0.78
N GLY A 282 -1.92 40.45 1.94
CA GLY A 282 -3.09 39.64 2.29
C GLY A 282 -4.30 40.39 2.84
N SER A 283 -4.19 41.70 3.13
CA SER A 283 -5.27 42.48 3.74
C SER A 283 -6.31 43.00 2.74
N SER A 284 -6.60 42.25 1.66
CA SER A 284 -7.72 42.62 0.81
C SER A 284 -9.02 42.43 1.61
N PRO A 285 -9.86 43.47 1.75
CA PRO A 285 -11.12 43.34 2.46
C PRO A 285 -11.97 42.24 1.81
N PRO A 286 -12.72 41.46 2.62
CA PRO A 286 -13.56 40.40 2.10
C PRO A 286 -14.51 40.97 1.04
N PRO A 287 -14.70 40.28 -0.10
CA PRO A 287 -15.63 40.73 -1.12
C PRO A 287 -17.02 40.90 -0.50
N PRO A 288 -17.76 41.97 -0.85
CA PRO A 288 -19.10 42.17 -0.33
C PRO A 288 -19.98 40.97 -0.68
N PRO A 289 -20.90 40.57 0.21
CA PRO A 289 -21.80 39.45 -0.04
C PRO A 289 -22.55 39.66 -1.36
N PRO A 290 -22.72 38.61 -2.18
CA PRO A 290 -23.44 38.70 -3.44
C PRO A 290 -24.85 39.21 -3.14
N LYS A 291 -25.26 40.28 -3.84
CA LYS A 291 -26.62 40.78 -3.79
C LYS A 291 -27.53 39.66 -4.28
N GLU A 292 -28.37 39.13 -3.41
CA GLU A 292 -29.46 38.24 -3.79
C GLU A 292 -30.31 38.95 -4.85
N LEU A 293 -30.25 38.44 -6.08
CA LEU A 293 -31.13 38.85 -7.15
C LEU A 293 -32.50 38.30 -6.81
N GLY A 294 -33.38 39.23 -6.47
CA GLY A 294 -34.73 38.99 -6.01
C GLY A 294 -35.52 38.05 -6.90
N GLU A 295 -36.24 37.20 -6.19
CA GLU A 295 -37.36 36.37 -6.58
C GLU A 295 -38.36 37.14 -7.47
N GLY A 296 -38.25 36.92 -8.78
CA GLY A 296 -39.07 37.49 -9.84
C GLY A 296 -40.19 36.56 -10.28
N ARG A 297 -41.31 36.68 -9.58
CA ARG A 297 -42.69 36.25 -9.85
C ARG A 297 -43.08 36.05 -11.34
N GLY A 298 -43.55 34.84 -11.66
CA GLY A 298 -44.81 34.58 -12.40
C GLY A 298 -44.75 34.26 -13.90
N PHE A 299 -45.17 33.05 -14.31
CA PHE A 299 -45.79 32.79 -15.63
C PHE A 299 -46.73 31.55 -15.60
N HIS A 300 -48.03 31.84 -15.72
CA HIS A 300 -49.13 31.17 -16.44
C HIS A 300 -49.27 29.63 -16.55
N ASN A 301 -50.37 29.15 -15.97
CA ASN A 301 -51.46 28.32 -16.52
C ASN A 301 -51.27 27.64 -17.90
N GLY A 302 -51.50 26.32 -17.89
CA GLY A 302 -51.90 25.46 -19.02
C GLY A 302 -51.36 24.05 -18.78
N GLY A 303 -52.11 23.02 -18.40
CA GLY A 303 -53.46 22.66 -18.82
C GLY A 303 -53.37 21.51 -19.83
N ILE A 304 -53.03 20.28 -19.38
CA ILE A 304 -53.31 19.07 -20.15
C ILE A 304 -53.70 17.93 -19.18
N MET A 305 -54.90 17.41 -19.42
CA MET A 305 -55.51 16.30 -18.69
C MET A 305 -54.84 14.98 -19.03
N PHE A 306 -54.61 14.12 -18.03
CA PHE A 306 -54.62 12.67 -18.21
C PHE A 306 -55.41 12.03 -17.06
N PRO A 307 -56.29 11.05 -17.35
CA PRO A 307 -57.22 10.48 -16.39
C PRO A 307 -56.58 9.35 -15.57
N GLU A 308 -56.82 9.42 -14.26
CA GLU A 308 -57.55 8.43 -13.48
C GLU A 308 -57.23 6.93 -13.66
N MET A 309 -56.56 6.37 -12.64
CA MET A 309 -56.91 5.14 -11.90
C MET A 309 -55.89 5.04 -10.74
N GLY A 310 -56.24 5.35 -9.48
CA GLY A 310 -56.89 4.42 -8.55
C GLY A 310 -55.92 3.29 -8.17
N ALA A 311 -55.39 3.10 -6.96
CA ALA A 311 -55.90 3.40 -5.63
C ALA A 311 -54.76 3.50 -4.58
N THR A 312 -55.08 4.19 -3.50
CA THR A 312 -54.35 4.42 -2.23
C THR A 312 -54.46 3.18 -1.30
N PRO A 313 -54.06 3.17 0.02
CA PRO A 313 -53.51 4.26 0.85
C PRO A 313 -52.40 3.88 1.88
N SER A 314 -51.97 4.92 2.61
CA SER A 314 -51.47 4.91 4.00
C SER A 314 -49.97 4.59 4.17
N SER A 315 -49.15 5.39 4.84
CA SER A 315 -49.35 6.09 6.11
C SER A 315 -48.37 7.25 6.23
N ALA A 316 -48.89 8.42 6.63
CA ALA A 316 -48.14 9.61 6.99
C ALA A 316 -47.44 9.44 8.36
N ALA A 317 -46.26 10.05 8.50
CA ALA A 317 -45.71 10.46 9.79
C ALA A 317 -45.07 11.85 9.62
N PRO A 318 -45.35 12.81 10.54
CA PRO A 318 -44.86 14.18 10.43
C PRO A 318 -43.46 14.31 11.04
N TYR A 319 -42.54 14.98 10.34
CA TYR A 319 -41.33 15.51 10.96
C TYR A 319 -41.64 16.87 11.59
N GLN A 320 -41.56 16.94 12.92
CA GLN A 320 -41.49 18.19 13.65
C GLN A 320 -40.08 18.77 13.57
N LEU A 321 -40.01 20.06 13.26
CA LEU A 321 -38.85 20.92 13.49
C LEU A 321 -38.67 21.10 15.00
N GLY A 322 -37.53 20.68 15.53
CA GLY A 322 -37.09 20.95 16.90
C GLY A 322 -35.80 21.77 16.87
N GLU A 323 -35.92 23.00 17.35
CA GLU A 323 -34.89 24.03 17.51
C GLU A 323 -34.19 23.87 18.88
N TRP A 324 -32.94 24.36 18.99
CA TRP A 324 -32.07 24.60 20.18
C TRP A 324 -31.16 23.49 20.75
N GLY A 325 -29.85 23.81 20.85
CA GLY A 325 -29.13 23.73 22.13
C GLY A 325 -27.82 22.92 22.22
N ASP A 326 -26.69 23.64 22.18
CA ASP A 326 -25.46 23.54 22.99
C ASP A 326 -24.67 22.24 23.26
N GLU A 327 -23.34 22.48 23.29
CA GLU A 327 -22.21 21.63 23.67
C GLU A 327 -22.43 20.76 24.92
N LYS A 328 -22.15 19.44 24.80
CA LYS A 328 -21.27 18.69 25.73
C LYS A 328 -21.04 17.24 25.31
N SER A 329 -19.81 16.80 25.58
CA SER A 329 -19.20 15.47 25.42
C SER A 329 -20.13 14.26 25.28
N VAL A 330 -19.95 13.50 24.20
CA VAL A 330 -20.47 12.13 24.07
C VAL A 330 -19.30 11.14 24.10
N THR A 331 -19.25 10.36 25.18
CA THR A 331 -18.41 9.16 25.32
C THR A 331 -19.04 8.04 24.49
N TYR A 332 -18.40 7.63 23.39
CA TYR A 332 -18.85 6.46 22.63
C TYR A 332 -18.28 5.17 23.23
N ALA A 333 -19.15 4.41 23.89
CA ALA A 333 -18.92 3.01 24.21
C ALA A 333 -19.12 2.19 22.92
N SER A 334 -18.03 1.74 22.32
CA SER A 334 -18.06 0.86 21.14
C SER A 334 -18.52 -0.54 21.54
N ARG A 335 -19.66 -0.98 21.00
CA ARG A 335 -20.12 -2.37 21.11
C ARG A 335 -19.29 -3.22 20.17
N VAL A 336 -18.49 -4.12 20.75
CA VAL A 336 -17.79 -5.20 20.06
C VAL A 336 -18.82 -6.16 19.47
N GLY A 337 -19.07 -6.04 18.17
CA GLY A 337 -19.68 -7.08 17.36
C GLY A 337 -18.63 -8.15 17.07
N VAL A 338 -18.97 -9.41 17.36
CA VAL A 338 -18.13 -10.57 17.10
C VAL A 338 -17.96 -10.71 15.58
N SER A 339 -16.71 -10.60 15.13
CA SER A 339 -16.27 -10.63 13.73
C SER A 339 -16.57 -11.97 13.07
N GLU A 340 -17.35 -11.91 11.99
CA GLU A 340 -17.64 -13.04 11.10
C GLU A 340 -16.48 -13.17 10.11
N VAL A 341 -15.93 -14.37 10.02
CA VAL A 341 -14.71 -14.71 9.27
C VAL A 341 -14.93 -14.44 7.78
N ASN A 342 -14.23 -13.46 7.22
CA ASN A 342 -14.34 -13.09 5.81
C ASN A 342 -13.77 -14.23 4.93
N GLY A 343 -14.57 -14.74 4.01
CA GLY A 343 -14.39 -16.02 3.31
C GLY A 343 -13.30 -16.05 2.23
N GLY A 344 -12.04 -15.79 2.58
CA GLY A 344 -10.89 -16.11 1.74
C GLY A 344 -10.69 -15.21 0.51
N HIS A 345 -11.25 -14.01 0.51
CA HIS A 345 -11.07 -13.03 -0.55
C HIS A 345 -10.67 -11.66 0.03
N GLY A 346 -9.37 -11.45 0.17
CA GLY A 346 -8.76 -10.12 0.25
C GLY A 346 -8.23 -9.70 1.62
N ALA A 347 -7.32 -8.71 1.55
CA ALA A 347 -6.79 -7.95 2.68
C ALA A 347 -7.91 -7.52 3.64
N TYR A 348 -7.65 -7.56 4.94
CA TYR A 348 -8.55 -7.02 5.95
C TYR A 348 -8.95 -5.59 5.55
N GLU A 349 -10.27 -5.34 5.44
CA GLU A 349 -10.81 -4.00 5.23
C GLU A 349 -10.38 -3.16 6.44
N MET A 350 -9.46 -2.21 6.21
CA MET A 350 -9.14 -1.20 7.20
C MET A 350 -10.38 -0.34 7.40
N ALA A 351 -10.75 -0.08 8.66
CA ALA A 351 -11.84 0.85 8.96
C ALA A 351 -11.55 2.19 8.27
N THR A 352 -12.41 2.55 7.30
CA THR A 352 -12.35 3.82 6.58
C THR A 352 -12.89 4.93 7.47
N ASP A 353 -12.20 5.23 8.57
CA ASP A 353 -12.43 6.48 9.28
C ASP A 353 -11.90 7.60 8.38
N HIS A 354 -12.81 8.16 7.57
CA HIS A 354 -12.66 9.31 6.68
C HIS A 354 -11.24 9.52 6.12
N ALA A 355 -10.96 8.90 4.97
CA ALA A 355 -9.85 9.37 4.14
C ALA A 355 -10.08 10.87 3.88
N VAL A 356 -9.12 11.70 4.31
CA VAL A 356 -9.11 13.13 3.97
C VAL A 356 -9.01 13.20 2.46
N GLU A 357 -10.14 13.49 1.81
CA GLU A 357 -10.22 13.71 0.37
C GLU A 357 -9.25 14.86 0.04
N MET A 358 -8.16 14.54 -0.67
CA MET A 358 -7.22 15.56 -1.11
C MET A 358 -7.86 16.32 -2.27
N ASP A 359 -8.51 17.44 -1.94
CA ASP A 359 -8.86 18.47 -2.92
C ASP A 359 -7.55 18.99 -3.53
N ALA A 360 -7.23 18.49 -4.71
CA ALA A 360 -6.18 19.03 -5.56
C ALA A 360 -6.65 20.40 -6.07
N ALA A 361 -6.54 21.44 -5.23
CA ALA A 361 -6.84 22.80 -5.61
C ALA A 361 -5.87 23.26 -6.71
N ALA A 362 -6.27 23.05 -7.96
CA ALA A 362 -5.66 23.59 -9.17
C ALA A 362 -5.92 25.12 -9.26
N GLY A 363 -5.34 25.87 -8.31
CA GLY A 363 -5.43 27.32 -8.22
C GLY A 363 -4.09 27.99 -8.53
N GLY A 364 -3.51 27.73 -9.69
CA GLY A 364 -2.33 28.47 -10.16
C GLY A 364 -2.69 29.93 -10.47
N PRO A 365 -1.88 30.93 -10.05
CA PRO A 365 -2.17 32.33 -10.35
C PRO A 365 -2.07 32.58 -11.86
N LYS A 366 -3.16 33.07 -12.46
CA LYS A 366 -3.16 33.60 -13.83
C LYS A 366 -2.36 34.89 -13.85
N TRP A 367 -1.15 34.85 -14.38
CA TRP A 367 -0.40 36.05 -14.74
C TRP A 367 -1.15 36.76 -15.86
N LYS A 368 -1.63 37.97 -15.57
CA LYS A 368 -2.09 38.88 -16.61
C LYS A 368 -0.87 39.57 -17.19
N ASP A 369 -0.61 39.34 -18.46
CA ASP A 369 0.32 40.14 -19.25
C ASP A 369 -0.23 41.56 -19.37
N GLU A 370 0.37 42.48 -18.62
CA GLU A 370 0.13 43.91 -18.79
C GLU A 370 1.23 44.49 -19.68
N LYS A 371 0.80 44.87 -20.89
CA LYS A 371 1.60 45.54 -21.91
C LYS A 371 2.29 46.79 -21.34
N ARG A 372 3.57 46.95 -21.67
CA ARG A 372 4.19 48.26 -21.86
C ARG A 372 5.18 48.22 -23.01
#